data_AF-A0A1C3WDC7-F1
#
_entry.id   AF-A0A1C3WDC7-F1
#
_cell.length_a   1.000
_cell.length_b   1.000
_cell.length_c   1.000
_cell.angle_alpha   90.00
_cell.angle_beta   90.00
_cell.angle_gamma   90.00
#
_symmetry.space_group_name_H-M   'P 1'
#
loop_
_entity.id
_entity.type
_entity.pdbx_description
1 polymer ?
#
loop_
_entity_poly.entity_id
_entity_poly.type
_entity_poly.pdbx_seq_one_letter_code
_entity_poly.pdbx_strand_id
1 'polypeptide(L)'
;MKPVELSNGRIWKAKNAAKLHFKDMLARYKDGEVVADYDDHSDLSALLERFDLLVTDGPSKIGPGIKHFERRLNKGDGWSSPGFWVVRIDDIPTDFSYVQAVDGRPKSDAQEFSVACHNAVSVDLLKMKQRQFDHFANSEGEIACDITGAFVGYAQAQLSHAHPPFGLIVKEFRKSKGWEDLVPPGTLTESADAQISTHFADDRVAQEFSAFHHAVATLRIVAKSRPAGSTTATAPVKRPLRF
;
A
#
# COMPACT_ATOMS: atom_id res chain seq x y z
N MET A 1 -22.78 -8.67 -3.02
CA MET A 1 -21.86 -7.79 -2.25
C MET A 1 -22.70 -7.01 -1.26
N LYS A 2 -22.28 -6.90 0.00
CA LYS A 2 -22.98 -6.04 0.97
C LYS A 2 -22.71 -4.56 0.63
N PRO A 3 -23.71 -3.68 0.72
CA PRO A 3 -23.52 -2.25 0.54
C PRO A 3 -22.58 -1.68 1.61
N VAL A 4 -22.00 -0.52 1.33
CA VAL A 4 -21.28 0.30 2.31
C VAL A 4 -22.26 1.35 2.79
N GLU A 5 -22.59 1.31 4.07
CA GLU A 5 -23.49 2.23 4.73
C GLU A 5 -22.71 2.92 5.85
N LEU A 6 -22.80 4.24 5.91
CA LEU A 6 -22.20 5.08 6.94
C LEU A 6 -23.28 5.70 7.83
N SER A 7 -22.90 6.04 9.06
CA SER A 7 -23.80 6.60 10.08
C SER A 7 -24.43 7.94 9.68
N ASN A 8 -23.79 8.70 8.77
CA ASN A 8 -24.32 9.94 8.22
C ASN A 8 -25.34 9.75 7.06
N GLY A 9 -25.74 8.51 6.77
CA GLY A 9 -26.74 8.20 5.74
C GLY A 9 -26.20 8.01 4.33
N ARG A 10 -24.88 8.12 4.11
CA ARG A 10 -24.27 7.76 2.82
C ARG A 10 -24.38 6.25 2.58
N ILE A 11 -24.76 5.89 1.34
CA ILE A 11 -24.89 4.50 0.91
C ILE A 11 -24.24 4.30 -0.45
N TRP A 12 -23.34 3.33 -0.55
CA TRP A 12 -22.81 2.85 -1.82
C TRP A 12 -23.18 1.39 -2.04
N LYS A 13 -23.76 1.09 -3.20
CA LYS A 13 -24.09 -0.29 -3.61
C LYS A 13 -22.86 -1.17 -3.82
N ALA A 14 -21.70 -0.57 -4.08
CA ALA A 14 -20.44 -1.27 -4.34
C ALA A 14 -19.28 -0.61 -3.59
N LYS A 15 -18.42 -1.44 -2.97
CA LYS A 15 -17.21 -0.98 -2.28
C LYS A 15 -16.29 -0.15 -3.18
N ASN A 16 -16.19 -0.50 -4.47
CA ASN A 16 -15.37 0.26 -5.42
C ASN A 16 -15.86 1.70 -5.61
N ALA A 17 -17.18 1.93 -5.56
CA ALA A 17 -17.73 3.28 -5.63
C ALA A 17 -17.40 4.10 -4.38
N ALA A 18 -17.50 3.49 -3.19
CA ALA A 18 -17.08 4.14 -1.95
C ALA A 18 -15.57 4.44 -1.94
N LYS A 19 -14.73 3.49 -2.37
CA LYS A 19 -13.27 3.72 -2.49
C LYS A 19 -12.95 4.85 -3.47
N LEU A 20 -13.65 4.93 -4.59
CA LEU A 20 -13.48 6.01 -5.56
C LEU A 20 -13.87 7.37 -4.95
N HIS A 21 -15.00 7.43 -4.24
CA HIS A 21 -15.43 8.64 -3.52
C HIS A 21 -14.35 9.18 -2.58
N PHE A 22 -13.82 8.33 -1.68
CA PHE A 22 -12.79 8.76 -0.73
C PHE A 22 -11.44 9.04 -1.41
N LYS A 23 -11.13 8.37 -2.52
CA LYS A 23 -9.94 8.69 -3.33
C LYS A 23 -10.05 10.08 -3.98
N ASP A 24 -11.21 10.40 -4.56
CA ASP A 24 -11.45 11.69 -5.21
C ASP A 24 -11.52 12.81 -4.16
N MET A 25 -12.07 12.51 -2.97
CA MET A 25 -11.98 13.39 -1.79
C MET A 25 -10.55 13.70 -1.40
N LEU A 26 -9.70 12.68 -1.24
CA LEU A 26 -8.30 12.87 -0.86
C LEU A 26 -7.54 13.75 -1.86
N ALA A 27 -7.88 13.63 -3.15
CA ALA A 27 -7.27 14.41 -4.22
C ALA A 27 -7.66 15.90 -4.21
N ARG A 28 -8.73 16.30 -3.52
CA ARG A 28 -9.15 17.71 -3.39
C ARG A 28 -8.22 18.53 -2.48
N TYR A 29 -7.57 17.88 -1.52
CA TYR A 29 -6.72 18.52 -0.52
C TYR A 29 -5.24 18.38 -0.86
N LYS A 30 -4.39 19.26 -0.34
CA LYS A 30 -2.92 19.17 -0.38
C LYS A 30 -2.37 18.53 0.90
N ASP A 31 -1.13 18.07 0.86
CA ASP A 31 -0.48 17.55 2.06
C ASP A 31 -0.28 18.70 3.08
N GLY A 32 -0.69 18.48 4.33
CA GLY A 32 -0.75 19.48 5.40
C GLY A 32 -2.04 20.32 5.42
N GLU A 33 -2.99 20.06 4.51
CA GLU A 33 -4.26 20.78 4.46
C GLU A 33 -5.33 20.10 5.30
N VAL A 34 -6.02 20.90 6.11
CA VAL A 34 -7.19 20.50 6.89
C VAL A 34 -8.39 20.28 5.96
N VAL A 35 -9.14 19.21 6.20
CA VAL A 35 -10.41 18.93 5.53
C VAL A 35 -11.47 19.90 6.08
N ALA A 36 -11.60 21.06 5.42
CA ALA A 36 -12.48 22.14 5.85
C ALA A 36 -13.91 22.03 5.31
N ASP A 37 -14.14 21.24 4.26
CA ASP A 37 -15.48 21.02 3.72
C ASP A 37 -16.33 20.19 4.69
N TYR A 38 -17.55 20.65 4.96
CA TYR A 38 -18.43 20.04 5.95
C TYR A 38 -18.87 18.63 5.56
N ASP A 39 -19.22 18.41 4.29
CA ASP A 39 -19.69 17.11 3.81
C ASP A 39 -18.55 16.10 3.80
N ASP A 40 -17.34 16.52 3.43
CA ASP A 40 -16.14 15.68 3.50
C ASP A 40 -15.79 15.31 4.94
N HIS A 41 -15.83 16.28 5.86
CA HIS A 41 -15.61 16.01 7.27
C HIS A 41 -16.67 15.03 7.81
N SER A 42 -17.95 15.22 7.48
CA SER A 42 -19.03 14.32 7.88
C SER A 42 -18.82 12.89 7.37
N ASP A 43 -18.46 12.75 6.09
CA ASP A 43 -18.18 11.46 5.47
C ASP A 43 -16.96 10.77 6.11
N LEU A 44 -15.89 11.51 6.43
CA LEU A 44 -14.70 10.97 7.11
C LEU A 44 -14.99 10.57 8.56
N SER A 45 -15.76 11.37 9.31
CA SER A 45 -16.22 11.02 10.66
C SER A 45 -16.99 9.69 10.65
N ALA A 46 -17.98 9.57 9.76
CA ALA A 46 -18.79 8.36 9.66
C ALA A 46 -17.99 7.15 9.15
N LEU A 47 -16.99 7.37 8.29
CA LEU A 47 -16.08 6.33 7.84
C LEU A 47 -15.14 5.87 8.97
N LEU A 48 -14.66 6.78 9.81
CA LEU A 48 -13.78 6.47 10.94
C LEU A 48 -14.54 5.70 12.03
N GLU A 49 -15.79 6.06 12.33
CA GLU A 49 -16.67 5.27 13.20
C GLU A 49 -16.83 3.84 12.71
N ARG A 50 -17.04 3.68 11.40
CA ARG A 50 -17.10 2.37 10.76
C ARG A 50 -15.78 1.61 10.89
N PHE A 51 -14.64 2.29 10.76
CA PHE A 51 -13.31 1.69 10.94
C PHE A 51 -13.16 1.13 12.37
N ASP A 52 -13.40 1.95 13.39
CA ASP A 52 -13.28 1.55 14.79
C ASP A 52 -14.23 0.41 15.16
N LEU A 53 -15.44 0.39 14.57
CA LEU A 53 -16.40 -0.67 14.82
C LEU A 53 -16.04 -2.02 14.18
N LEU A 54 -15.41 -2.01 13.00
CA LEU A 54 -15.29 -3.22 12.16
C LEU A 54 -13.86 -3.72 11.94
N VAL A 55 -12.84 -2.89 12.15
CA VAL A 55 -11.44 -3.23 11.85
C VAL A 55 -10.72 -3.75 13.10
N THR A 56 -11.09 -3.32 14.31
CA THR A 56 -10.80 -3.87 15.67
C THR A 56 -9.46 -4.60 15.92
N ASP A 57 -8.40 -4.31 15.18
CA ASP A 57 -7.07 -4.91 15.31
C ASP A 57 -6.09 -4.02 16.09
N GLY A 58 -6.58 -2.95 16.72
CA GLY A 58 -5.77 -2.03 17.52
C GLY A 58 -6.61 -1.03 18.33
N PRO A 59 -5.96 -0.02 18.94
CA PRO A 59 -6.64 1.05 19.65
C PRO A 59 -7.62 1.80 18.74
N SER A 60 -8.69 2.32 19.34
CA SER A 60 -9.63 3.22 18.64
C SER A 60 -8.88 4.38 17.99
N LYS A 61 -9.12 4.59 16.70
CA LYS A 61 -8.55 5.71 15.96
C LYS A 61 -9.24 7.02 16.33
N ILE A 62 -10.51 6.98 16.75
CA ILE A 62 -11.24 8.15 17.28
C ILE A 62 -10.66 8.62 18.61
N GLY A 63 -10.28 7.69 19.49
CA GLY A 63 -9.77 8.02 20.83
C GLY A 63 -10.75 8.89 21.64
N PRO A 64 -10.31 10.00 22.26
CA PRO A 64 -11.19 10.87 23.04
C PRO A 64 -12.14 11.74 22.17
N GLY A 65 -11.98 11.76 20.85
CA GLY A 65 -12.82 12.52 19.93
C GLY A 65 -12.03 13.15 18.78
N ILE A 66 -12.76 13.53 17.72
CA ILE A 66 -12.21 14.14 16.50
C ILE A 66 -12.12 15.66 16.69
N LYS A 67 -10.92 16.24 16.49
CA LYS A 67 -10.73 17.70 16.40
C LYS A 67 -10.90 18.17 14.96
N HIS A 68 -10.21 17.52 14.03
CA HIS A 68 -10.36 17.71 12.58
C HIS A 68 -9.69 16.57 11.82
N PHE A 69 -9.92 16.51 10.51
CA PHE A 69 -9.14 15.69 9.59
C PHE A 69 -8.20 16.54 8.77
N GLU A 70 -7.11 15.93 8.32
CA GLU A 70 -6.20 16.55 7.37
C GLU A 70 -5.62 15.50 6.43
N ARG A 71 -5.11 15.96 5.30
CA ARG A 71 -4.33 15.10 4.40
C ARG A 71 -2.86 15.20 4.78
N ARG A 72 -2.18 14.06 4.93
CA ARG A 72 -0.71 14.01 5.04
C ARG A 72 -0.12 12.99 4.07
N LEU A 73 1.19 13.10 3.85
CA LEU A 73 1.94 12.09 3.13
C LEU A 73 2.38 10.98 4.11
N ASN A 74 1.80 9.80 3.97
CA ASN A 74 2.27 8.59 4.64
C ASN A 74 3.64 8.22 4.06
N LYS A 75 4.59 7.92 4.93
CA LYS A 75 5.94 7.49 4.55
C LYS A 75 6.18 6.10 5.11
N GLY A 76 6.57 5.19 4.23
CA GLY A 76 7.09 3.88 4.62
C GLY A 76 8.44 3.62 3.95
N ASP A 77 8.92 2.40 4.07
CA ASP A 77 10.23 2.01 3.52
C ASP A 77 10.21 2.13 1.99
N GLY A 78 10.88 3.13 1.43
CA GLY A 78 10.99 3.30 -0.03
C GLY A 78 9.67 3.67 -0.73
N TRP A 79 8.62 4.04 -0.01
CA TRP A 79 7.36 4.49 -0.60
C TRP A 79 6.76 5.68 0.15
N SER A 80 5.94 6.45 -0.56
CA SER A 80 5.09 7.48 0.04
C SER A 80 3.75 7.54 -0.68
N SER A 81 2.68 7.81 0.07
CA SER A 81 1.34 7.96 -0.47
C SER A 81 0.53 8.94 0.35
N PRO A 82 -0.35 9.75 -0.26
CA PRO A 82 -1.26 10.59 0.52
C PRO A 82 -2.24 9.72 1.32
N GLY A 83 -2.61 10.18 2.50
CA GLY A 83 -3.57 9.53 3.39
C GLY A 83 -4.33 10.54 4.24
N PHE A 84 -5.48 10.11 4.76
CA PHE A 84 -6.23 10.89 5.74
C PHE A 84 -5.67 10.63 7.14
N TRP A 85 -5.53 11.71 7.88
CA TRP A 85 -5.17 11.70 9.29
C TRP A 85 -6.29 12.35 10.08
N VAL A 86 -6.56 11.80 11.25
CA VAL A 86 -7.41 12.43 12.25
C VAL A 86 -6.51 13.06 13.29
N VAL A 87 -6.70 14.35 13.55
CA VAL A 87 -6.19 15.02 14.74
C VAL A 87 -7.27 14.92 15.79
N ARG A 88 -6.95 14.30 16.93
CA ARG A 88 -7.90 14.11 18.03
C ARG A 88 -7.97 15.36 18.90
N ILE A 89 -8.96 15.43 19.80
CA ILE A 89 -9.17 16.59 20.69
C ILE A 89 -8.02 16.82 21.70
N ASP A 90 -7.21 15.81 21.95
CA ASP A 90 -5.98 15.88 22.74
C ASP A 90 -4.75 16.29 21.90
N ASP A 91 -4.97 16.72 20.66
CA ASP A 91 -3.94 17.12 19.68
C ASP A 91 -3.00 15.98 19.24
N ILE A 92 -3.32 14.72 19.57
CA ILE A 92 -2.57 13.55 19.10
C ILE A 92 -3.12 13.11 17.74
N PRO A 93 -2.30 13.10 16.68
CA PRO A 93 -2.73 12.68 15.35
C PRO A 93 -2.56 11.16 15.15
N THR A 94 -3.44 10.55 14.37
CA THR A 94 -3.27 9.18 13.88
C THR A 94 -3.77 9.05 12.45
N ASP A 95 -3.25 8.08 11.71
CA ASP A 95 -3.73 7.73 10.38
C ASP A 95 -4.79 6.63 10.43
N PHE A 96 -5.62 6.59 9.39
CA PHE A 96 -6.48 5.45 9.14
C PHE A 96 -6.62 5.19 7.63
N SER A 97 -6.74 3.91 7.27
CA SER A 97 -6.91 3.53 5.88
C SER A 97 -8.37 3.57 5.47
N TYR A 98 -8.75 4.55 4.65
CA TYR A 98 -10.11 4.60 4.08
C TYR A 98 -10.45 3.32 3.29
N VAL A 99 -9.46 2.67 2.67
CA VAL A 99 -9.65 1.41 1.94
C VAL A 99 -10.06 0.30 2.90
N GLN A 100 -9.39 0.16 4.05
CA GLN A 100 -9.76 -0.81 5.08
C GLN A 100 -11.10 -0.47 5.73
N ALA A 101 -11.37 0.82 6.01
CA ALA A 101 -12.65 1.27 6.54
C ALA A 101 -13.83 0.90 5.63
N VAL A 102 -13.68 1.11 4.31
CA VAL A 102 -14.66 0.70 3.31
C VAL A 102 -14.79 -0.82 3.23
N ASP A 103 -13.66 -1.55 3.33
CA ASP A 103 -13.69 -3.00 3.33
C ASP A 103 -14.34 -3.57 4.60
N GLY A 104 -14.25 -2.86 5.73
CA GLY A 104 -14.92 -3.18 6.99
C GLY A 104 -14.45 -4.49 7.61
N ARG A 105 -13.14 -4.76 7.53
CA ARG A 105 -12.50 -5.92 8.17
C ARG A 105 -11.02 -5.64 8.40
N PRO A 106 -10.41 -6.24 9.43
CA PRO A 106 -8.95 -6.27 9.57
C PRO A 106 -8.28 -6.96 8.39
N LYS A 107 -6.98 -6.71 8.21
CA LYS A 107 -6.19 -7.53 7.30
C LYS A 107 -6.04 -8.92 7.91
N SER A 108 -5.96 -9.94 7.06
CA SER A 108 -5.59 -11.28 7.53
C SER A 108 -4.09 -11.37 7.78
N ASP A 109 -3.66 -12.36 8.57
CA ASP A 109 -2.24 -12.65 8.81
C ASP A 109 -1.43 -12.81 7.52
N ALA A 110 -2.04 -13.40 6.48
CA ALA A 110 -1.40 -13.54 5.18
C ALA A 110 -1.17 -12.19 4.48
N GLN A 111 -2.10 -11.25 4.63
CA GLN A 111 -1.95 -9.90 4.11
C GLN A 111 -0.91 -9.12 4.92
N GLU A 112 -0.93 -9.21 6.25
CA GLU A 112 0.05 -8.55 7.12
C GLU A 112 1.47 -9.07 6.88
N PHE A 113 1.64 -10.38 6.77
CA PHE A 113 2.92 -10.98 6.42
C PHE A 113 3.42 -10.52 5.04
N SER A 114 2.53 -10.45 4.05
CA SER A 114 2.90 -9.96 2.72
C SER A 114 3.31 -8.48 2.74
N VAL A 115 2.73 -7.66 3.63
CA VAL A 115 3.14 -6.25 3.82
C VAL A 115 4.53 -6.19 4.44
N ALA A 116 4.80 -6.96 5.49
CA ALA A 116 6.12 -7.04 6.11
C ALA A 116 7.21 -7.48 5.12
N CYS A 117 6.92 -8.50 4.31
CA CYS A 117 7.76 -8.90 3.19
C CYS A 117 8.01 -7.74 2.20
N HIS A 118 6.97 -7.03 1.80
CA HIS A 118 7.11 -5.91 0.87
C HIS A 118 8.00 -4.81 1.45
N ASN A 119 7.78 -4.42 2.69
CA ASN A 119 8.59 -3.42 3.39
C ASN A 119 10.07 -3.83 3.47
N ALA A 120 10.36 -5.10 3.78
CA ALA A 120 11.72 -5.62 3.87
C ALA A 120 12.56 -5.50 2.59
N VAL A 121 11.94 -5.35 1.40
CA VAL A 121 12.65 -5.21 0.11
C VAL A 121 12.40 -3.88 -0.58
N SER A 122 11.53 -3.02 -0.05
CA SER A 122 11.05 -1.83 -0.77
C SER A 122 12.15 -0.81 -1.06
N VAL A 123 13.10 -0.63 -0.12
CA VAL A 123 14.26 0.26 -0.33
C VAL A 123 15.15 -0.25 -1.46
N ASP A 124 15.38 -1.56 -1.54
CA ASP A 124 16.23 -2.15 -2.56
C ASP A 124 15.55 -2.13 -3.94
N LEU A 125 14.23 -2.36 -3.98
CA LEU A 125 13.41 -2.17 -5.19
C LEU A 125 13.47 -0.71 -5.69
N LEU A 126 13.39 0.27 -4.78
CA LEU A 126 13.49 1.69 -5.14
C LEU A 126 14.88 2.04 -5.71
N LYS A 127 15.95 1.58 -5.06
CA LYS A 127 17.33 1.76 -5.54
C LYS A 127 17.55 1.08 -6.89
N MET A 128 17.03 -0.13 -7.07
CA MET A 128 17.10 -0.85 -8.35
C MET A 128 16.44 -0.04 -9.45
N LYS A 129 15.21 0.45 -9.21
CA LYS A 129 14.51 1.31 -10.18
C LYS A 129 15.33 2.57 -10.49
N GLN A 130 15.90 3.24 -9.49
CA GLN A 130 16.72 4.43 -9.70
C GLN A 130 17.92 4.14 -10.60
N ARG A 131 18.69 3.08 -10.31
CA ARG A 131 19.83 2.66 -11.13
C ARG A 131 19.47 2.41 -12.59
N GLN A 132 18.27 1.89 -12.86
CA GLN A 132 17.83 1.71 -14.25
C GLN A 132 17.68 3.05 -14.95
N PHE A 133 17.00 4.02 -14.32
CA PHE A 133 16.84 5.37 -14.88
C PHE A 133 18.16 6.10 -15.03
N ASP A 134 19.07 6.00 -14.06
CA ASP A 134 20.38 6.66 -14.14
C ASP A 134 21.22 6.16 -15.32
N HIS A 135 21.07 4.88 -15.70
CA HIS A 135 21.91 4.26 -16.71
C HIS A 135 21.28 4.15 -18.11
N PHE A 136 19.95 3.98 -18.19
CA PHE A 136 19.26 3.64 -19.44
C PHE A 136 18.23 4.68 -19.89
N ALA A 137 18.01 5.76 -19.13
CA ALA A 137 17.11 6.80 -19.58
C ALA A 137 17.64 7.49 -20.85
N ASN A 138 16.74 7.81 -21.76
CA ASN A 138 17.04 8.65 -22.91
C ASN A 138 17.27 10.12 -22.49
N SER A 139 17.52 11.00 -23.45
CA SER A 139 17.70 12.45 -23.20
C SER A 139 16.47 13.13 -22.57
N GLU A 140 15.29 12.51 -22.62
CA GLU A 140 14.05 12.99 -22.02
C GLU A 140 13.80 12.39 -20.62
N GLY A 141 14.72 11.57 -20.10
CA GLY A 141 14.59 10.95 -18.78
C GLY A 141 13.68 9.71 -18.77
N GLU A 142 13.48 9.07 -19.91
CA GLU A 142 12.52 7.97 -20.08
C GLU A 142 13.16 6.63 -20.43
N ILE A 143 12.51 5.54 -20.01
CA ILE A 143 12.90 4.15 -20.33
C ILE A 143 11.74 3.43 -21.01
N ALA A 144 12.04 2.58 -21.97
CA ALA A 144 11.05 1.72 -22.61
C ALA A 144 10.44 0.72 -21.59
N CYS A 145 9.11 0.73 -21.47
CA CYS A 145 8.34 -0.27 -20.74
C CYS A 145 8.58 -1.66 -21.34
N ASP A 146 8.94 -2.64 -20.49
CA ASP A 146 9.29 -3.99 -20.93
C ASP A 146 8.12 -4.69 -21.66
N ILE A 147 6.89 -4.44 -21.22
CA ILE A 147 5.66 -5.00 -21.78
C ILE A 147 5.25 -4.26 -23.06
N THR A 148 5.09 -2.94 -23.00
CA THR A 148 4.44 -2.16 -24.07
C THR A 148 5.42 -1.56 -25.07
N GLY A 149 6.71 -1.46 -24.72
CA GLY A 149 7.72 -0.75 -25.49
C GLY A 149 7.63 0.78 -25.43
N ALA A 150 6.51 1.33 -24.96
CA ALA A 150 6.35 2.77 -24.82
C ALA A 150 7.34 3.35 -23.80
N PHE A 151 7.89 4.52 -24.10
CA PHE A 151 8.74 5.25 -23.17
C PHE A 151 7.92 5.74 -21.97
N VAL A 152 8.51 5.61 -20.79
CA VAL A 152 7.93 6.05 -19.53
C VAL A 152 8.98 6.76 -18.68
N GLY A 153 8.63 7.93 -18.18
CA GLY A 153 9.40 8.64 -17.16
C GLY A 153 9.37 7.93 -15.80
N TYR A 154 10.26 8.34 -14.90
CA TYR A 154 10.42 7.72 -13.58
C TYR A 154 9.11 7.68 -12.78
N ALA A 155 8.33 8.77 -12.79
CA ALA A 155 7.09 8.87 -12.03
C ALA A 155 6.00 7.91 -12.54
N GLN A 156 5.96 7.66 -13.86
CA GLN A 156 5.00 6.82 -14.57
C GLN A 156 5.42 5.35 -14.60
N ALA A 157 6.67 5.04 -14.29
CA ALA A 157 7.21 3.69 -14.25
C ALA A 157 7.07 3.02 -12.87
N GLN A 158 7.02 1.69 -12.85
CA GLN A 158 7.13 0.85 -11.66
C GLN A 158 8.03 -0.36 -11.93
N LEU A 159 8.66 -0.84 -10.88
CA LEU A 159 9.37 -2.10 -10.90
C LEU A 159 8.37 -3.22 -10.61
N SER A 160 8.29 -4.21 -11.49
CA SER A 160 7.31 -5.30 -11.42
C SER A 160 8.01 -6.64 -11.38
N HIS A 161 7.55 -7.55 -10.51
CA HIS A 161 7.99 -8.94 -10.50
C HIS A 161 7.52 -9.65 -11.77
N ALA A 162 8.44 -9.89 -12.69
CA ALA A 162 8.15 -10.59 -13.93
C ALA A 162 7.96 -12.08 -13.69
N HIS A 163 8.88 -12.70 -12.96
CA HIS A 163 8.79 -14.10 -12.56
C HIS A 163 9.74 -14.41 -11.38
N PRO A 164 9.30 -15.21 -10.38
CA PRO A 164 7.91 -15.49 -10.05
C PRO A 164 7.17 -14.22 -9.56
N PRO A 165 5.82 -14.19 -9.52
CA PRO A 165 5.09 -13.07 -8.94
C PRO A 165 5.37 -12.95 -7.45
N PHE A 166 5.32 -11.73 -6.90
CA PHE A 166 5.68 -11.47 -5.50
C PHE A 166 4.92 -12.35 -4.49
N GLY A 167 3.62 -12.54 -4.68
CA GLY A 167 2.83 -13.39 -3.80
C GLY A 167 3.29 -14.86 -3.75
N LEU A 168 3.86 -15.38 -4.84
CA LEU A 168 4.46 -16.72 -4.84
C LEU A 168 5.79 -16.72 -4.08
N ILE A 169 6.62 -15.68 -4.23
CA ILE A 169 7.87 -15.53 -3.43
C ILE A 169 7.54 -15.53 -1.93
N VAL A 170 6.55 -14.74 -1.53
CA VAL A 170 6.08 -14.68 -0.13
C VAL A 170 5.60 -16.05 0.36
N LYS A 171 4.79 -16.74 -0.46
CA LYS A 171 4.29 -18.09 -0.13
C LYS A 171 5.43 -19.10 0.05
N GLU A 172 6.38 -19.15 -0.87
CA GLU A 172 7.51 -20.07 -0.79
C GLU A 172 8.45 -19.73 0.37
N PHE A 173 8.61 -18.44 0.70
CA PHE A 173 9.36 -18.05 1.90
C PHE A 173 8.67 -18.56 3.18
N ARG A 174 7.35 -18.35 3.33
CA ARG A 174 6.58 -18.89 4.47
C ARG A 174 6.75 -20.40 4.59
N LYS A 175 6.67 -21.09 3.46
CA LYS A 175 6.89 -22.54 3.38
C LYS A 175 8.29 -22.94 3.84
N SER A 176 9.34 -22.24 3.41
CA SER A 176 10.71 -22.54 3.83
C SER A 176 10.95 -22.34 5.34
N LYS A 177 10.09 -21.55 6.01
CA LYS A 177 10.09 -21.37 7.47
C LYS A 177 9.18 -22.33 8.22
N GLY A 178 8.37 -23.14 7.52
CA GLY A 178 7.33 -23.97 8.14
C GLY A 178 6.13 -23.16 8.66
N TRP A 179 5.88 -21.97 8.10
CA TRP A 179 4.81 -21.03 8.53
C TRP A 179 3.61 -21.02 7.56
N GLU A 180 3.35 -22.15 6.90
CA GLU A 180 2.28 -22.26 5.90
C GLU A 180 0.90 -22.07 6.54
N ASP A 181 0.65 -22.74 7.67
CA ASP A 181 -0.62 -22.71 8.37
C ASP A 181 -0.74 -21.50 9.30
N LEU A 182 0.31 -21.21 10.06
CA LEU A 182 0.32 -20.14 11.06
C LEU A 182 1.68 -19.44 11.08
N VAL A 183 1.65 -18.11 11.09
CA VAL A 183 2.84 -17.29 11.36
C VAL A 183 3.00 -17.21 12.89
N PRO A 184 4.17 -17.56 13.46
CA PRO A 184 4.36 -17.53 14.91
C PRO A 184 4.05 -16.14 15.51
N PRO A 185 3.36 -16.06 16.67
CA PRO A 185 3.17 -14.80 17.37
C PRO A 185 4.49 -14.08 17.61
N GLY A 186 4.48 -12.75 17.49
CA GLY A 186 5.69 -11.93 17.61
C GLY A 186 6.62 -11.96 16.39
N THR A 187 6.26 -12.65 15.30
CA THR A 187 7.01 -12.54 14.02
C THR A 187 6.82 -11.18 13.36
N LEU A 188 5.61 -10.62 13.48
CA LEU A 188 5.24 -9.32 12.94
C LEU A 188 5.09 -8.33 14.10
N THR A 189 5.34 -7.06 13.82
CA THR A 189 5.05 -5.96 14.75
C THR A 189 3.57 -5.94 15.12
N GLU A 190 3.26 -5.75 16.39
CA GLU A 190 1.90 -5.53 16.86
C GLU A 190 1.36 -4.20 16.35
N SER A 191 0.04 -4.15 16.12
CA SER A 191 -0.67 -2.93 15.71
C SER A 191 -0.54 -1.85 16.79
N ALA A 192 0.01 -0.70 16.41
CA ALA A 192 0.18 0.44 17.29
C ALA A 192 -0.49 1.71 16.72
N ASP A 193 -0.75 2.68 17.60
CA ASP A 193 -1.28 3.97 17.16
C ASP A 193 -0.28 4.71 16.26
N ALA A 194 -0.77 5.38 15.21
CA ALA A 194 0.03 5.97 14.14
C ALA A 194 1.00 5.02 13.41
N GLN A 195 0.81 3.70 13.52
CA GLN A 195 1.53 2.73 12.71
C GLN A 195 0.91 2.63 11.31
N ILE A 196 1.68 3.06 10.31
CA ILE A 196 1.25 3.15 8.91
C ILE A 196 1.41 1.82 8.16
N SER A 197 2.30 0.93 8.62
CA SER A 197 2.54 -0.37 8.01
C SER A 197 3.15 -1.39 8.96
N THR A 198 3.01 -2.66 8.60
CA THR A 198 3.51 -3.81 9.37
C THR A 198 4.92 -4.21 8.95
N HIS A 199 5.73 -4.61 9.91
CA HIS A 199 7.11 -5.06 9.72
C HIS A 199 7.34 -6.41 10.37
N PHE A 200 8.47 -7.05 10.02
CA PHE A 200 8.98 -8.14 10.84
C PHE A 200 9.48 -7.55 12.17
N ALA A 201 9.16 -8.21 13.28
CA ALA A 201 9.63 -7.75 14.60
C ALA A 201 11.12 -8.09 14.83
N ASP A 202 11.63 -9.15 14.20
CA ASP A 202 13.05 -9.52 14.18
C ASP A 202 13.67 -9.14 12.82
N ASP A 203 14.61 -8.20 12.83
CA ASP A 203 15.33 -7.73 11.65
C ASP A 203 16.04 -8.87 10.89
N ARG A 204 16.43 -9.94 11.59
CA ARG A 204 17.01 -11.12 10.95
C ARG A 204 16.04 -11.79 9.98
N VAL A 205 14.75 -11.85 10.33
CA VAL A 205 13.72 -12.41 9.43
C VAL A 205 13.53 -11.52 8.21
N ALA A 206 13.58 -10.19 8.38
CA ALA A 206 13.56 -9.25 7.26
C ALA A 206 14.75 -9.45 6.31
N GLN A 207 15.95 -9.62 6.86
CA GLN A 207 17.17 -9.90 6.08
C GLN A 207 17.11 -11.26 5.37
N GLU A 208 16.62 -12.29 6.04
CA GLU A 208 16.41 -13.62 5.45
C GLU A 208 15.40 -13.56 4.29
N PHE A 209 14.30 -12.80 4.43
CA PHE A 209 13.35 -12.59 3.34
C PHE A 209 13.98 -11.82 2.19
N SER A 210 14.71 -10.73 2.48
CA SER A 210 15.39 -9.93 1.45
C SER A 210 16.37 -10.78 0.64
N ALA A 211 17.22 -11.58 1.31
CA ALA A 211 18.13 -12.50 0.65
C ALA A 211 17.40 -13.55 -0.20
N PHE A 212 16.31 -14.14 0.33
CA PHE A 212 15.48 -15.10 -0.40
C PHE A 212 14.85 -14.46 -1.64
N HIS A 213 14.28 -13.26 -1.51
CA HIS A 213 13.69 -12.49 -2.60
C HIS A 213 14.72 -12.16 -3.68
N HIS A 214 15.89 -11.64 -3.30
CA HIS A 214 16.96 -11.29 -4.22
C HIS A 214 17.46 -12.49 -5.04
N ALA A 215 17.53 -13.67 -4.42
CA ALA A 215 17.98 -14.89 -5.10
C ALA A 215 17.01 -15.40 -6.18
N VAL A 216 15.69 -15.14 -6.03
CA VAL A 216 14.66 -15.74 -6.90
C VAL A 216 13.95 -14.74 -7.81
N ALA A 217 13.93 -13.45 -7.46
CA ALA A 217 13.15 -12.45 -8.17
C ALA A 217 13.80 -12.06 -9.50
N THR A 218 13.05 -12.22 -10.60
CA THR A 218 13.33 -11.54 -11.85
C THR A 218 12.35 -10.39 -12.01
N LEU A 219 12.86 -9.16 -12.05
CA LEU A 219 12.10 -7.93 -12.12
C LEU A 219 12.17 -7.29 -13.52
N ARG A 220 11.29 -6.32 -13.78
CA ARG A 220 11.27 -5.52 -15.01
C ARG A 220 10.66 -4.14 -14.77
N ILE A 221 11.00 -3.17 -15.62
CA ILE A 221 10.37 -1.84 -15.62
C ILE A 221 9.12 -1.86 -16.50
N VAL A 222 7.99 -1.42 -15.94
CA VAL A 222 6.72 -1.30 -16.68
C VAL A 222 6.02 0.02 -16.37
N ALA A 223 5.12 0.44 -17.26
CA ALA A 223 4.21 1.55 -16.98
C ALA A 223 3.27 1.21 -15.81
N LYS A 224 2.95 2.20 -14.96
CA LYS A 224 1.94 2.08 -13.90
C LYS A 224 0.53 1.89 -14.45
N SER A 225 0.21 2.58 -15.54
CA SER A 225 -1.06 2.45 -16.25
C SER A 225 -0.96 1.42 -17.37
N ARG A 226 -1.90 0.47 -17.38
CA ARG A 226 -2.06 -0.45 -18.51
C ARG A 226 -2.71 0.29 -19.68
N PRO A 227 -2.17 0.23 -20.90
CA PRO A 227 -2.84 0.78 -22.08
C PRO A 227 -4.17 0.05 -22.33
N ALA A 228 -5.18 0.78 -22.81
CA ALA A 228 -6.43 0.19 -23.25
C ALA A 228 -6.16 -0.86 -24.35
N GLY A 229 -6.77 -2.05 -24.23
CA GLY A 229 -6.66 -3.12 -25.23
C GLY A 229 -5.41 -4.00 -25.18
N SER A 230 -4.47 -3.78 -24.25
CA SER A 230 -3.31 -4.67 -24.08
C SER A 230 -3.74 -6.06 -23.58
N THR A 231 -3.36 -7.15 -24.25
CA THR A 231 -3.59 -8.53 -23.81
C THR A 231 -2.53 -8.99 -22.79
N THR A 232 -2.91 -9.84 -21.84
CA THR A 232 -2.02 -10.46 -20.84
C THR A 232 -1.19 -11.62 -21.42
N ALA A 233 -0.73 -11.51 -22.66
CA ALA A 233 0.19 -12.51 -23.18
C ALA A 233 1.49 -12.44 -22.37
N THR A 234 2.04 -13.59 -22.00
CA THR A 234 3.34 -13.72 -21.33
C THR A 234 4.42 -13.30 -22.32
N ALA A 235 4.63 -11.98 -22.45
CA ALA A 235 5.73 -11.45 -23.24
C ALA A 235 7.05 -11.88 -22.57
N PRO A 236 8.04 -12.35 -23.34
CA PRO A 236 9.36 -12.64 -22.80
C PRO A 236 9.91 -11.38 -22.15
N VAL A 237 10.54 -11.54 -20.98
CA VAL A 237 11.16 -10.42 -20.26
C VAL A 237 12.33 -9.93 -21.10
N LYS A 238 12.24 -8.72 -21.66
CA LYS A 238 13.25 -8.21 -22.60
C LYS A 238 14.49 -7.75 -21.84
N ARG A 239 14.29 -7.17 -20.65
CA ARG A 239 15.35 -6.67 -19.77
C ARG A 239 15.16 -7.20 -18.35
N PRO A 240 15.56 -8.46 -18.08
CA PRO A 240 15.44 -9.04 -16.75
C PRO A 240 16.38 -8.32 -15.78
N LEU A 241 15.84 -7.91 -14.64
CA LEU A 241 16.58 -7.27 -13.56
C LEU A 241 16.69 -8.23 -12.39
N ARG A 242 17.92 -8.36 -11.86
CA ARG A 242 18.28 -9.20 -10.71
C ARG A 242 19.19 -8.41 -9.78
N PHE A 243 19.25 -8.81 -8.52
CA PHE A 243 20.09 -8.18 -7.50
C PHE A 243 21.53 -8.69 -7.52
#